data_AF-A0A6B0Z4F8-F1
#
_entry.id   AF-A0A6B0Z4F8-F1
#
_cell.length_a   1.000
_cell.length_b   1.000
_cell.length_c   1.000
_cell.angle_alpha   90.00
_cell.angle_beta   90.00
_cell.angle_gamma   90.00
#
_symmetry.space_group_name_H-M   'P 1'
#
loop_
_entity.id
_entity.type
_entity.pdbx_description
1 polymer ?
#
loop_
_entity_poly.entity_id
_entity_poly.type
_entity_poly.pdbx_seq_one_letter_code
_entity_poly.pdbx_strand_id
1 'polypeptide(L)'
;MEGKLGFQGVRLLRVIYEKGVLQGLRLGVQFRNQANAEMTFIVVTMHTSLIDTSNQRSHYPPSKQFEKNEFIVRPNDIVIFDHYDIPLPANSTGDFVAEVRCTISYGKRSNAKYSLQLAKRGDFAIHNGVITGTIVWYDA
;
A
#
# COMPACT_ATOMS: atom_id res chain seq x y z
N MET A 1 15.64 -9.44 -25.33
CA MET A 1 15.12 -8.41 -24.41
C MET A 1 14.75 -9.09 -23.12
N GLU A 2 15.56 -8.89 -22.08
CA GLU A 2 15.27 -9.38 -20.74
C GLU A 2 14.04 -8.63 -20.19
N GLY A 3 13.06 -9.36 -19.67
CA GLY A 3 11.77 -8.79 -19.25
C GLY A 3 11.98 -7.66 -18.25
N LYS A 4 11.60 -6.44 -18.65
CA LYS A 4 11.57 -5.28 -17.74
C LYS A 4 10.47 -5.52 -16.73
N LEU A 5 10.84 -5.52 -15.45
CA LEU A 5 9.87 -5.55 -14.37
C LEU A 5 9.33 -4.14 -14.18
N GLY A 6 8.07 -3.90 -14.53
CA GLY A 6 7.38 -2.66 -14.17
C GLY A 6 6.64 -2.85 -12.86
N PHE A 7 7.18 -2.21 -11.82
CA PHE A 7 6.42 -1.94 -10.61
C PHE A 7 5.26 -0.99 -10.97
N GLN A 8 4.01 -1.31 -10.55
CA GLN A 8 2.83 -0.54 -10.97
C GLN A 8 2.37 0.51 -9.93
N GLY A 9 2.82 0.49 -8.68
CA GLY A 9 2.49 1.55 -7.71
C GLY A 9 2.07 1.09 -6.31
N VAL A 10 1.89 2.07 -5.43
CA VAL A 10 1.42 1.91 -4.04
C VAL A 10 0.00 2.46 -3.94
N ARG A 11 -0.89 1.90 -3.12
CA ARG A 11 -2.32 2.31 -3.14
C ARG A 11 -2.96 2.23 -1.75
N LEU A 12 -3.98 3.05 -1.49
CA LEU A 12 -5.01 2.68 -0.54
C LEU A 12 -5.70 1.42 -1.10
N LEU A 13 -5.69 0.34 -0.33
CA LEU A 13 -6.12 -0.96 -0.83
C LEU A 13 -7.58 -1.22 -0.52
N ARG A 14 -8.08 -0.71 0.61
CA ARG A 14 -9.46 -0.97 1.01
C ARG A 14 -10.03 0.13 1.88
N VAL A 15 -11.28 0.46 1.61
CA VAL A 15 -12.15 1.21 2.52
C VAL A 15 -13.05 0.20 3.23
N ILE A 16 -13.16 0.29 4.54
CA ILE A 16 -13.89 -0.67 5.36
C ILE A 16 -15.18 0.00 5.81
N TYR A 17 -16.29 -0.46 5.28
CA TYR A 17 -17.62 -0.07 5.72
C TYR A 17 -18.26 -1.22 6.49
N GLU A 18 -18.92 -0.88 7.60
CA GLU A 18 -19.81 -1.79 8.32
C GLU A 18 -21.18 -1.12 8.44
N LYS A 19 -22.22 -1.79 7.95
CA LYS A 19 -23.61 -1.28 7.93
C LYS A 19 -23.73 0.14 7.34
N GLY A 20 -22.93 0.45 6.32
CA GLY A 20 -22.93 1.75 5.65
C GLY A 20 -22.12 2.85 6.36
N VAL A 21 -21.46 2.54 7.48
CA VAL A 21 -20.63 3.48 8.23
C VAL A 21 -19.16 3.17 7.97
N LEU A 22 -18.37 4.21 7.68
CA LEU A 22 -16.91 4.09 7.58
C LEU A 22 -16.34 3.66 8.93
N GLN A 23 -15.69 2.49 8.95
CA GLN A 23 -15.04 1.93 10.15
C GLN A 23 -13.52 2.03 10.08
N GLY A 24 -12.95 2.16 8.89
CA GLY A 24 -11.50 2.21 8.75
C GLY A 24 -11.00 2.09 7.33
N LEU A 25 -9.68 2.03 7.22
CA LEU A 25 -8.93 2.01 5.98
C LEU A 25 -7.85 0.94 6.03
N ARG A 26 -7.48 0.39 4.88
CA ARG A 26 -6.31 -0.48 4.75
C ARG A 26 -5.32 0.08 3.75
N LEU A 27 -4.10 0.34 4.23
CA LEU A 27 -2.97 0.76 3.41
C LEU A 27 -2.09 -0.45 3.06
N GLY A 28 -1.48 -0.40 1.87
CA GLY A 28 -0.48 -1.36 1.46
C GLY A 28 0.01 -1.11 0.04
N VAL A 29 0.59 -2.13 -0.57
CA VAL A 29 1.28 -2.04 -1.87
C VAL A 29 0.74 -3.11 -2.82
N GLN A 30 0.69 -2.76 -4.10
CA GLN A 30 0.27 -3.66 -5.16
C GLN A 30 1.44 -3.91 -6.11
N PHE A 31 1.80 -5.17 -6.31
CA PHE A 31 2.84 -5.58 -7.24
C PHE A 31 2.20 -6.17 -8.48
N ARG A 32 2.67 -5.77 -9.65
CA ARG A 32 2.37 -6.45 -10.90
C ARG A 32 3.64 -7.02 -11.47
N ASN A 33 3.61 -8.29 -11.85
CA ASN A 33 4.72 -8.87 -12.58
C ASN A 33 4.56 -8.57 -14.07
N GLN A 34 5.40 -7.69 -14.62
CA GLN A 34 5.44 -7.42 -16.07
C GLN A 34 6.47 -8.27 -16.81
N ALA A 35 7.24 -9.10 -16.11
CA ALA A 35 8.15 -10.03 -16.75
C ALA A 35 7.38 -11.17 -17.42
N ASN A 36 7.96 -11.73 -18.48
CA ASN A 36 7.46 -12.93 -19.16
C ASN A 36 7.82 -14.24 -18.42
N ALA A 37 8.16 -14.18 -17.13
CA ALA A 37 8.52 -15.31 -16.29
C ALA A 37 7.96 -15.15 -14.87
N GLU A 38 7.87 -16.25 -14.11
CA GLU A 38 7.56 -16.20 -12.67
C GLU A 38 8.66 -15.45 -11.90
N MET A 39 8.22 -14.54 -11.03
CA MET A 39 9.11 -13.73 -10.20
C MET A 39 8.83 -14.00 -8.72
N THR A 40 9.91 -14.10 -7.94
CA THR A 40 9.84 -14.04 -6.48
C THR A 40 9.89 -12.58 -6.06
N PHE A 41 8.94 -12.16 -5.22
CA PHE A 41 8.94 -10.87 -4.54
C PHE A 41 9.00 -11.10 -3.04
N ILE A 42 9.87 -10.36 -2.36
CA ILE A 42 10.09 -10.44 -0.92
C ILE A 42 9.91 -9.03 -0.38
N VAL A 43 8.82 -8.78 0.34
CA VAL A 43 8.65 -7.50 1.06
C VAL A 43 9.52 -7.56 2.30
N VAL A 44 10.68 -6.89 2.26
CA VAL A 44 11.69 -6.91 3.33
C VAL A 44 11.26 -6.03 4.49
N THR A 45 10.80 -4.82 4.19
CA THR A 45 10.20 -3.90 5.15
C THR A 45 9.05 -3.16 4.49
N MET A 46 8.01 -2.83 5.25
CA MET A 46 6.99 -1.87 4.85
C MET A 46 6.58 -1.08 6.08
N HIS A 47 6.38 0.21 5.90
CA HIS A 47 5.92 1.17 6.88
C HIS A 47 4.74 1.90 6.28
N THR A 48 3.61 1.95 7.00
CA THR A 48 2.41 2.68 6.61
C THR A 48 2.06 3.70 7.68
N SER A 49 1.63 4.89 7.29
CA SER A 49 1.12 5.90 8.22
C SER A 49 -0.09 6.63 7.64
N LEU A 50 -0.98 7.04 8.53
CA LEU A 50 -2.11 7.91 8.24
C LEU A 50 -2.07 9.11 9.19
N ILE A 51 -2.11 10.32 8.64
CA ILE A 51 -1.97 11.57 9.36
C ILE A 51 -3.24 12.39 9.13
N ASP A 52 -3.94 12.76 10.20
CA ASP A 52 -5.00 13.78 10.16
C ASP A 52 -4.35 15.17 10.18
N THR A 53 -4.43 15.88 9.06
CA THR A 53 -3.86 17.22 8.88
C THR A 53 -4.79 18.33 9.36
N SER A 54 -6.09 18.07 9.54
CA SER A 54 -7.06 19.08 10.00
C SER A 54 -6.95 19.36 11.49
N ASN A 55 -6.62 18.36 12.30
CA ASN A 55 -6.58 18.52 13.76
C ASN A 55 -5.18 18.68 14.35
N GLN A 56 -4.12 18.70 13.51
CA GLN A 56 -2.70 18.65 13.90
C GLN A 56 -2.37 17.60 14.99
N ARG A 57 -3.28 16.63 15.22
CA ARG A 57 -3.20 15.61 16.25
C ARG A 57 -3.21 14.23 15.62
N SER A 58 -2.18 13.50 16.02
CA SER A 58 -2.06 12.04 16.09
C SER A 58 -1.87 11.28 14.78
N HIS A 59 -0.68 10.70 14.69
CA HIS A 59 -0.45 9.42 14.02
C HIS A 59 -1.56 8.44 14.44
N TYR A 60 -2.39 7.96 13.50
CA TYR A 60 -3.14 6.74 13.75
C TYR A 60 -2.11 5.59 13.94
N PRO A 61 -2.30 4.71 14.94
CA PRO A 61 -1.21 3.99 15.62
C PRO A 61 -0.48 2.97 14.72
N PRO A 62 0.72 2.56 15.15
CA PRO A 62 2.01 3.01 14.64
C PRO A 62 2.37 2.38 13.29
N SER A 63 3.39 2.97 12.67
CA SER A 63 4.36 2.28 11.83
C SER A 63 4.59 0.84 12.29
N LYS A 64 3.99 -0.15 11.61
CA LYS A 64 4.43 -1.53 11.79
C LYS A 64 5.44 -1.85 10.72
N GLN A 65 6.59 -2.34 11.15
CA GLN A 65 7.63 -2.93 10.29
C GLN A 65 7.32 -4.42 10.11
N PHE A 66 7.13 -4.85 8.88
CA PHE A 66 7.09 -6.28 8.56
C PHE A 66 8.47 -6.87 8.50
N GLU A 67 8.58 -8.10 9.00
CA GLU A 67 9.68 -8.98 8.68
C GLU A 67 9.20 -9.99 7.63
N LYS A 68 9.66 -9.78 6.39
CA LYS A 68 9.75 -10.74 5.28
C LYS A 68 8.50 -11.59 4.96
N ASN A 69 7.74 -11.18 3.94
CA ASN A 69 6.82 -12.07 3.23
C ASN A 69 7.30 -12.33 1.80
N GLU A 70 7.26 -13.60 1.37
CA GLU A 70 7.67 -14.05 0.04
C GLU A 70 6.45 -14.45 -0.81
N PHE A 71 6.42 -13.98 -2.05
CA PHE A 71 5.36 -14.23 -3.02
C PHE A 71 5.97 -14.71 -4.34
N ILE A 72 5.37 -15.74 -4.94
CA ILE A 72 5.64 -16.12 -6.33
C ILE A 72 4.52 -15.54 -7.18
N VAL A 73 4.89 -14.72 -8.16
CA VAL A 73 3.93 -13.98 -8.99
C VAL A 73 4.13 -14.38 -10.45
N ARG A 74 3.07 -14.89 -11.11
CA ARG A 74 3.14 -15.30 -12.51
C ARG A 74 3.17 -14.09 -13.45
N PRO A 75 3.55 -14.26 -14.72
CA PRO A 75 3.50 -13.17 -15.70
C PRO A 75 2.11 -12.52 -15.74
N ASN A 76 2.08 -11.19 -15.69
CA ASN A 76 0.88 -10.34 -15.65
C ASN A 76 0.01 -10.43 -14.39
N ASP A 77 0.32 -11.32 -13.45
CA ASP A 77 -0.42 -11.41 -12.19
C ASP A 77 -0.16 -10.19 -11.31
N ILE A 78 -1.14 -9.94 -10.45
CA ILE A 78 -1.12 -8.89 -9.44
C ILE A 78 -1.13 -9.54 -8.05
N VAL A 79 -0.23 -9.09 -7.19
CA VAL A 79 -0.25 -9.42 -5.76
C VAL A 79 -0.49 -8.15 -4.97
N ILE A 80 -1.40 -8.26 -4.00
CA ILE A 80 -1.69 -7.20 -3.05
C ILE A 80 -1.05 -7.60 -1.73
N PHE A 81 -0.16 -6.75 -1.22
CA PHE A 81 0.36 -6.86 0.12
C PHE A 81 -0.26 -5.74 0.97
N ASP A 82 -1.24 -6.14 1.75
CA ASP A 82 -1.91 -5.30 2.72
C ASP A 82 -1.49 -5.70 4.12
N HIS A 83 -1.69 -4.81 5.09
CA HIS A 83 -1.14 -5.08 6.40
C HIS A 83 -2.09 -4.90 7.57
N TYR A 84 -2.85 -3.81 7.63
CA TYR A 84 -3.63 -3.54 8.83
C TYR A 84 -4.81 -2.63 8.56
N ASP A 85 -5.92 -2.93 9.22
CA ASP A 85 -7.10 -2.09 9.27
C ASP A 85 -6.85 -0.95 10.25
N ILE A 86 -6.66 0.25 9.72
CA ILE A 86 -6.56 1.48 10.49
C ILE A 86 -8.00 1.87 10.86
N PRO A 87 -8.41 1.73 12.14
CA PRO A 87 -9.74 2.12 12.55
C PRO A 87 -9.88 3.65 12.45
N LEU A 88 -11.00 4.08 11.89
CA LEU A 88 -11.38 5.49 11.88
C LEU A 88 -12.64 5.66 12.74
N PRO A 89 -12.72 6.73 13.55
CA PRO A 89 -13.97 7.10 14.20
C PRO A 89 -15.13 7.18 13.21
N ALA A 90 -16.32 6.73 13.63
CA ALA A 90 -17.53 6.96 12.86
C ALA A 90 -17.72 8.48 12.65
N ASN A 91 -18.07 8.87 11.42
CA ASN A 91 -18.20 10.27 11.00
C ASN A 91 -16.89 11.09 11.05
N SER A 92 -15.71 10.44 11.00
CA SER A 92 -14.45 11.14 10.77
C SER A 92 -14.61 12.15 9.64
N THR A 93 -14.23 13.39 9.92
CA THR A 93 -14.22 14.48 8.95
C THR A 93 -12.89 15.19 9.07
N GLY A 94 -12.23 15.41 7.94
CA GLY A 94 -10.93 16.05 7.89
C GLY A 94 -10.14 15.68 6.64
N ASP A 95 -8.99 16.33 6.52
CA ASP A 95 -7.99 16.11 5.49
C ASP A 95 -6.92 15.17 6.03
N PHE A 96 -6.62 14.15 5.26
CA PHE A 96 -5.73 13.07 5.64
C PHE A 96 -4.60 12.89 4.63
N VAL A 97 -3.46 12.46 5.15
CA VAL A 97 -2.30 12.07 4.37
C VAL A 97 -1.97 10.62 4.68
N ALA A 98 -2.01 9.77 3.66
CA ALA A 98 -1.49 8.41 3.75
C ALA A 98 -0.08 8.36 3.18
N GLU A 99 0.85 7.74 3.92
CA GLU A 99 2.19 7.42 3.43
C GLU A 99 2.47 5.92 3.53
N VAL A 100 3.19 5.41 2.55
CA VAL A 100 3.68 4.04 2.52
C VAL A 100 5.13 4.04 2.05
N ARG A 101 6.01 3.43 2.83
CA ARG A 101 7.44 3.25 2.49
C ARG A 101 7.76 1.76 2.54
N CYS A 102 8.35 1.20 1.51
CA CYS A 102 8.56 -0.24 1.39
C CYS A 102 9.90 -0.57 0.73
N THR A 103 10.59 -1.60 1.22
CA THR A 103 11.74 -2.22 0.56
C THR A 103 11.34 -3.60 0.08
N ILE A 104 11.51 -3.87 -1.21
CA ILE A 104 11.22 -5.17 -1.83
C ILE A 104 12.48 -5.73 -2.46
N SER A 105 12.82 -6.97 -2.14
CA SER A 105 13.76 -7.76 -2.92
C SER A 105 13.02 -8.61 -3.93
N TYR A 106 13.50 -8.68 -5.17
CA TYR A 106 12.83 -9.44 -6.21
C TYR A 106 13.80 -10.04 -7.22
N GLY A 107 13.31 -11.00 -8.01
CA GLY A 107 14.06 -11.61 -9.08
C GLY A 107 13.35 -12.82 -9.66
N LYS A 108 14.00 -13.51 -10.61
CA LYS A 108 13.49 -14.79 -11.09
C LYS A 108 13.31 -15.74 -9.91
N ARG A 109 12.36 -16.66 -10.02
CA ARG A 109 12.04 -17.64 -8.99
C ARG A 109 13.30 -18.24 -8.35
N SER A 110 13.35 -18.24 -7.01
CA SER A 110 14.49 -18.73 -6.20
C SER A 110 15.80 -17.94 -6.35
N ASN A 111 15.77 -16.77 -7.00
CA ASN A 111 16.94 -15.92 -7.27
C ASN A 111 16.57 -14.43 -7.16
N ALA A 112 16.04 -14.02 -6.00
CA ALA A 112 15.78 -12.61 -5.69
C ALA A 112 17.10 -11.87 -5.45
N LYS A 113 17.52 -11.06 -6.42
CA LYS A 113 18.83 -10.36 -6.42
C LYS A 113 18.71 -8.85 -6.59
N TYR A 114 17.55 -8.36 -6.99
CA TYR A 114 17.28 -6.94 -7.16
C TYR A 114 16.58 -6.40 -5.93
N SER A 115 16.77 -5.11 -5.64
CA SER A 115 16.08 -4.41 -4.55
C SER A 115 15.42 -3.16 -5.11
N LEU A 116 14.23 -2.86 -4.61
CA LEU A 116 13.46 -1.67 -4.91
C LEU A 116 13.02 -1.02 -3.61
N GLN A 117 13.26 0.28 -3.49
CA GLN A 117 12.71 1.10 -2.43
C GLN A 117 11.60 1.96 -3.00
N LEU A 118 10.49 2.02 -2.27
CA LEU A 118 9.29 2.74 -2.64
C LEU A 118 8.93 3.68 -1.51
N ALA A 119 8.58 4.91 -1.86
CA ALA A 119 7.95 5.86 -0.96
C ALA A 119 6.83 6.56 -1.71
N LYS A 120 5.60 6.40 -1.22
CA LYS A 120 4.42 7.06 -1.77
C LYS A 120 3.65 7.75 -0.67
N ARG A 121 3.10 8.89 -1.05
CA ARG A 121 2.29 9.77 -0.23
C ARG A 121 1.10 10.18 -1.06
N GLY A 122 -0.07 10.26 -0.44
CA GLY A 122 -1.12 11.05 -1.04
C GLY A 122 -2.19 11.48 -0.07
N ASP A 123 -2.90 12.48 -0.54
CA ASP A 123 -3.77 13.30 0.23
C ASP A 123 -5.22 12.98 -0.17
N PHE A 124 -6.08 12.82 0.82
CA PHE A 124 -7.50 12.60 0.63
C PHE A 124 -8.27 13.25 1.77
N ALA A 125 -9.54 13.54 1.55
CA ALA A 125 -10.42 14.08 2.58
C ALA A 125 -11.51 13.07 2.92
N ILE A 126 -12.00 13.14 4.15
CA ILE A 126 -13.20 12.45 4.59
C ILE A 126 -14.23 13.51 4.95
N HIS A 127 -15.42 13.42 4.37
CA HIS A 127 -16.55 14.28 4.69
C HIS A 127 -17.76 13.41 5.01
N ASN A 128 -18.20 13.41 6.28
CA ASN A 128 -19.31 12.60 6.76
C ASN A 128 -19.19 11.11 6.38
N GLY A 129 -17.99 10.55 6.53
CA GLY A 129 -17.71 9.14 6.19
C GLY A 129 -17.55 8.84 4.69
N VAL A 130 -17.64 9.84 3.81
CA VAL A 130 -17.35 9.71 2.39
C VAL A 130 -15.92 10.15 2.12
N ILE A 131 -15.16 9.33 1.39
CA ILE A 131 -13.77 9.63 1.01
C ILE A 131 -13.73 10.31 -0.35
N THR A 132 -13.01 11.42 -0.44
CA THR A 132 -12.77 12.18 -1.67
C THR A 132 -11.28 12.41 -1.89
N GLY A 133 -10.82 12.42 -3.14
CA GLY A 133 -9.42 12.63 -3.50
C GLY A 133 -8.72 11.38 -4.05
N THR A 134 -7.40 11.45 -4.21
CA THR A 134 -6.62 10.39 -4.85
C THR A 134 -6.23 9.34 -3.83
N ILE A 135 -6.94 8.22 -3.85
CA ILE A 135 -6.71 7.07 -2.97
C ILE A 135 -5.83 5.98 -3.63
N VAL A 136 -5.49 6.13 -4.90
CA VAL A 136 -4.74 5.11 -5.66
C VAL A 136 -3.57 5.76 -6.37
N TRP A 137 -2.34 5.35 -6.06
CA TRP A 137 -1.16 5.77 -6.79
C TRP A 137 -0.71 4.68 -7.75
N TYR A 138 -0.43 5.09 -8.98
CA TYR A 138 0.22 4.27 -9.98
C TYR A 138 1.63 4.84 -10.14
N ASP A 139 2.65 4.00 -10.08
CA ASP A 139 3.91 4.37 -10.71
C ASP A 139 3.80 4.04 -12.19
N ALA A 140 4.24 4.98 -13.02
CA ALA A 140 4.31 4.85 -14.47
C ALA A 140 5.40 3.85 -14.87
#